data_AF-A0ABD2NKX1-F1
#
_entry.id   AF-A0ABD2NKX1-F1
#
_cell.length_a   1.000
_cell.length_b   1.000
_cell.length_c   1.000
_cell.angle_alpha   90.00
_cell.angle_beta   90.00
_cell.angle_gamma   90.00
#
_symmetry.space_group_name_H-M   'P 1'
#
loop_
_entity.id
_entity.type
_entity.pdbx_description
1 polymer ?
#
loop_
_entity_poly.entity_id
_entity_poly.type
_entity_poly.pdbx_seq_one_letter_code
_entity_poly.pdbx_strand_id
1 'polypeptide(L)'
;MKLRSYWVMMIGILSVLMNTTWAWEIIVERMLDYLFCKYSRARIVVTGDLNVHFGSGDGDSTRLCDLTAAFSLKKMISVPTRRKNCIDNIFINFASEVSEANSLSTTEFNHSAVTLKVKIPLLVQIGHKKKSCRPITSEGLFNYFGLSWDFVRDDALDVNIKSDRFMQILKTNFEIAFPMKTYNVKDSSYVDLV
;
A
#
# COMPACT_ATOMS: atom_id res chain seq x y z
N MET A 1 33.81 -14.97 4.94
CA MET A 1 32.63 -14.99 4.05
C MET A 1 31.90 -13.65 4.20
N LYS A 2 32.06 -12.70 3.26
CA LYS A 2 31.47 -11.35 3.35
C LYS A 2 30.03 -11.39 2.82
N LEU A 3 29.04 -11.38 3.70
CA LEU A 3 27.64 -11.12 3.34
C LEU A 3 27.55 -9.66 2.83
N ARG A 4 27.57 -9.48 1.51
CA ARG A 4 27.23 -8.19 0.89
C ARG A 4 25.75 -7.94 1.15
N SER A 5 25.47 -7.09 2.13
CA SER A 5 24.12 -6.61 2.41
C SER A 5 23.74 -5.60 1.34
N TYR A 6 22.96 -6.05 0.35
CA TYR A 6 22.36 -5.19 -0.67
C TYR A 6 21.14 -4.50 -0.05
N TRP A 7 21.26 -3.20 0.24
CA TRP A 7 20.13 -2.39 0.68
C TRP A 7 19.39 -1.87 -0.56
N VAL A 8 18.49 -2.69 -1.09
CA VAL A 8 17.55 -2.25 -2.13
C VAL A 8 16.50 -1.38 -1.44
N MET A 9 16.37 -0.12 -1.87
CA MET A 9 15.26 0.73 -1.47
C MET A 9 13.98 0.13 -2.08
N MET A 10 13.28 -0.65 -1.28
CA MET A 10 11.99 -1.22 -1.64
C MET A 10 10.91 -0.38 -0.98
N ILE A 11 10.05 0.21 -1.80
CA ILE A 11 8.84 0.88 -1.36
C ILE A 11 7.69 -0.06 -1.71
N GLY A 12 7.07 -0.64 -0.68
CA GLY A 12 5.81 -1.37 -0.85
C GLY A 12 4.68 -0.37 -0.81
N ILE A 13 3.87 -0.28 -1.87
CA ILE A 13 2.63 0.49 -1.89
C ILE A 13 1.48 -0.51 -1.95
N LEU A 14 0.67 -0.55 -0.90
CA LEU A 14 -0.59 -1.29 -0.89
C LEU A 14 -1.72 -0.26 -1.02
N SER A 15 -2.57 -0.43 -2.03
CA SER A 15 -3.80 0.34 -2.20
C SER A 15 -4.99 -0.57 -1.92
N VAL A 16 -5.84 -0.22 -0.95
CA VAL A 16 -7.02 -0.99 -0.58
C VAL A 16 -8.28 -0.16 -0.86
N LEU A 17 -9.30 -0.80 -1.44
CA LEU A 17 -10.64 -0.23 -1.59
C LEU A 17 -11.64 -1.16 -0.90
N MET A 18 -12.29 -0.69 0.16
CA MET A 18 -13.27 -1.47 0.90
C MET A 18 -14.68 -0.92 0.73
N ASN A 19 -15.61 -1.77 0.28
CA ASN A 19 -17.02 -1.41 0.09
C ASN A 19 -17.93 -1.85 1.26
N THR A 20 -17.40 -2.61 2.24
CA THR A 20 -18.19 -3.13 3.38
C THR A 20 -17.42 -3.04 4.69
N THR A 21 -18.13 -2.74 5.77
CA THR A 21 -17.59 -2.46 7.12
C THR A 21 -17.35 -3.71 7.97
N TRP A 22 -17.85 -4.88 7.60
CA TRP A 22 -18.02 -5.99 8.54
C TRP A 22 -16.80 -6.90 8.71
N ALA A 23 -15.75 -6.73 7.90
CA ALA A 23 -14.55 -7.59 7.97
C ALA A 23 -13.24 -6.84 7.65
N TRP A 24 -13.24 -5.50 7.72
CA TRP A 24 -12.06 -4.72 7.32
C TRP A 24 -10.85 -5.04 8.19
N GLU A 25 -11.04 -5.25 9.50
CA GLU A 25 -9.98 -5.54 10.47
C GLU A 25 -9.16 -6.77 10.05
N ILE A 26 -9.82 -7.91 9.84
CA ILE A 26 -9.18 -9.19 9.47
C ILE A 26 -8.44 -9.07 8.14
N ILE A 27 -9.02 -8.37 7.16
CA ILE A 27 -8.41 -8.21 5.84
C ILE A 27 -7.15 -7.32 5.95
N VAL A 28 -7.25 -6.19 6.65
CA VAL A 28 -6.11 -5.29 6.86
C VAL A 28 -5.01 -5.99 7.65
N GLU A 29 -5.35 -6.68 8.73
CA GLU A 29 -4.39 -7.43 9.55
C GLU A 29 -3.61 -8.45 8.70
N ARG A 30 -4.31 -9.31 7.95
CA ARG A 30 -3.67 -10.31 7.08
C ARG A 30 -2.83 -9.69 5.97
N MET A 31 -3.25 -8.54 5.42
CA MET A 31 -2.46 -7.79 4.46
C MET A 31 -1.17 -7.25 5.07
N LEU A 32 -1.25 -6.68 6.27
CA LEU A 32 -0.10 -6.16 7.00
C LEU A 32 0.86 -7.28 7.39
N ASP A 33 0.35 -8.39 7.91
CA ASP A 33 1.14 -9.59 8.22
C ASP A 33 1.92 -10.08 7.00
N TYR A 34 1.26 -10.22 5.85
CA TYR A 34 1.92 -10.63 4.62
C TYR A 34 3.02 -9.65 4.19
N LEU A 35 2.73 -8.34 4.23
CA LEU A 35 3.68 -7.30 3.85
C LEU A 35 4.89 -7.29 4.77
N PHE A 36 4.70 -7.33 6.08
CA PHE A 36 5.79 -7.25 7.05
C PHE A 36 6.57 -8.56 7.15
N CYS A 37 5.94 -9.72 6.92
CA CYS A 37 6.64 -10.99 6.79
C CYS A 37 7.56 -11.00 5.56
N LYS A 38 7.05 -10.56 4.40
CA LYS A 38 7.82 -10.58 3.14
C LYS A 38 8.85 -9.45 3.03
N TYR A 39 8.57 -8.31 3.66
CA TYR A 39 9.29 -7.06 3.47
C TYR A 39 9.68 -6.38 4.78
N SER A 40 10.07 -7.16 5.80
CA SER A 40 10.41 -6.70 7.16
C SER A 40 11.46 -5.59 7.26
N ARG A 41 12.26 -5.36 6.22
CA ARG A 41 13.29 -4.30 6.15
C ARG A 41 12.96 -3.17 5.18
N ALA A 42 11.77 -3.19 4.58
CA ALA A 42 11.36 -2.22 3.60
C ALA A 42 10.74 -0.98 4.25
N ARG A 43 10.81 0.13 3.52
CA ARG A 43 9.98 1.31 3.79
C ARG A 43 8.62 1.05 3.17
N ILE A 44 7.58 0.95 3.99
CA ILE A 44 6.23 0.56 3.57
C ILE A 44 5.35 1.80 3.61
N VAL A 45 4.55 1.96 2.56
CA VAL A 45 3.45 2.92 2.47
C VAL A 45 2.16 2.14 2.26
N VAL A 46 1.23 2.24 3.20
CA VAL A 46 -0.12 1.69 3.05
C VAL A 46 -1.05 2.85 2.76
N THR A 47 -1.80 2.78 1.66
CA THR A 47 -2.72 3.82 1.25
C THR A 47 -4.05 3.23 0.80
N GLY A 48 -5.10 4.04 0.72
CA GLY A 48 -6.36 3.64 0.08
C GLY A 48 -7.59 4.04 0.85
N ASP A 49 -8.73 3.72 0.26
CA ASP A 49 -10.06 3.94 0.83
C ASP A 49 -10.47 2.70 1.64
N LEU A 50 -10.26 2.81 2.95
CA LEU A 50 -10.65 1.77 3.90
C LEU A 50 -12.09 1.95 4.39
N ASN A 51 -12.78 3.00 3.93
CA ASN A 51 -14.11 3.37 4.38
C ASN A 51 -14.24 3.53 5.92
N VAL A 52 -13.13 3.84 6.59
CA VAL A 52 -13.06 4.12 8.03
C VAL A 52 -13.12 5.63 8.22
N HIS A 53 -14.11 6.10 8.98
CA HIS A 53 -14.37 7.52 9.17
C HIS A 53 -13.48 8.13 10.25
N PHE A 54 -12.48 8.90 9.86
CA PHE A 54 -11.69 9.68 10.80
C PHE A 54 -12.34 11.03 11.09
N GLY A 55 -12.32 11.43 12.37
CA GLY A 55 -12.87 12.69 12.85
C GLY A 55 -14.36 12.64 13.25
N SER A 56 -15.04 11.51 13.05
CA SER A 56 -16.45 11.30 13.44
C SER A 56 -16.63 10.79 14.88
N GLY A 57 -15.54 10.48 15.60
CA GLY A 57 -15.60 9.85 16.92
C GLY A 57 -15.92 8.35 16.88
N ASP A 58 -15.88 7.74 15.70
CA ASP A 58 -16.14 6.31 15.52
C ASP A 58 -14.97 5.45 16.04
N GLY A 59 -15.32 4.33 16.69
CA GLY A 59 -14.37 3.40 17.28
C GLY A 59 -13.46 2.72 16.25
N ASP A 60 -13.96 2.52 15.02
CA ASP A 60 -13.21 1.90 13.93
C ASP A 60 -11.93 2.66 13.57
N SER A 61 -11.96 3.99 13.65
CA SER A 61 -10.78 4.83 13.41
C SER A 61 -9.67 4.62 14.44
N THR A 62 -10.06 4.36 15.70
CA THR A 62 -9.14 4.04 16.79
C THR A 62 -8.56 2.65 16.59
N ARG A 63 -9.40 1.66 16.29
CA ARG A 63 -8.96 0.28 16.04
C ARG A 63 -8.01 0.18 14.86
N LEU A 64 -8.26 0.92 13.78
CA LEU A 64 -7.37 0.94 12.62
C LEU A 64 -6.01 1.54 12.99
N CYS A 65 -5.99 2.59 13.79
CA CYS A 65 -4.75 3.17 14.33
C CYS A 65 -4.01 2.17 15.23
N ASP A 66 -4.70 1.47 16.13
CA ASP A 66 -4.09 0.49 17.03
C ASP A 66 -3.51 -0.70 16.26
N LEU A 67 -4.26 -1.24 15.30
CA LEU A 67 -3.82 -2.30 14.41
C LEU A 67 -2.57 -1.89 13.64
N THR A 68 -2.59 -0.73 12.98
CA THR A 68 -1.46 -0.24 12.19
C THR A 68 -0.25 0.11 13.06
N ALA A 69 -0.46 0.62 14.28
CA ALA A 69 0.60 0.92 15.23
C ALA A 69 1.39 -0.33 15.64
N ALA A 70 0.75 -1.51 15.75
CA ALA A 70 1.42 -2.77 16.02
C ALA A 70 2.48 -3.13 14.95
N PHE A 71 2.30 -2.64 13.73
CA PHE A 71 3.25 -2.78 12.61
C PHE A 71 4.19 -1.57 12.46
N SER A 72 4.30 -0.72 13.48
CA SER A 72 5.08 0.54 13.43
C SER A 72 4.66 1.49 12.30
N LEU A 73 3.41 1.38 11.83
CA LEU A 73 2.85 2.29 10.83
C LEU A 73 2.24 3.51 11.52
N LYS A 74 2.57 4.70 11.02
CA LYS A 74 2.04 5.98 11.49
C LYS A 74 1.13 6.59 10.41
N LYS A 75 -0.03 7.07 10.82
CA LYS A 75 -0.97 7.81 9.96
C LYS A 75 -0.40 9.17 9.55
N MET A 76 -0.54 9.52 8.27
CA MET A 76 0.09 10.68 7.66
C MET A 76 -0.86 11.81 7.26
N ILE A 77 -2.14 11.51 7.12
CA ILE A 77 -3.14 12.50 6.69
C ILE A 77 -4.23 12.65 7.73
N SER A 78 -4.67 13.87 7.99
CA SER A 78 -5.82 14.16 8.85
C SER A 78 -6.84 15.06 8.16
N VAL A 79 -6.64 15.31 6.86
CA VAL A 79 -7.48 16.20 6.05
C VAL A 79 -8.70 15.45 5.50
N PRO A 80 -9.88 16.09 5.40
CA PRO A 80 -11.05 15.47 4.80
C PRO A 80 -10.81 15.09 3.34
N THR A 81 -11.17 13.85 2.98
CA THR A 81 -11.00 13.30 1.64
C THR A 81 -12.34 13.01 0.97
N ARG A 82 -13.45 12.96 1.73
CA ARG A 82 -14.81 12.90 1.21
C ARG A 82 -15.74 13.75 2.08
N ARG A 83 -16.25 14.85 1.52
CA ARG A 83 -17.06 15.84 2.27
C ARG A 83 -16.28 16.32 3.52
N LYS A 84 -16.78 16.03 4.73
CA LYS A 84 -16.13 16.35 6.01
C LYS A 84 -15.39 15.17 6.65
N ASN A 85 -15.37 14.00 5.99
CA ASN A 85 -14.76 12.78 6.53
C ASN A 85 -13.41 12.52 5.83
N CYS A 86 -12.47 11.97 6.58
CA CYS A 86 -11.23 11.39 6.04
C CYS A 86 -11.44 9.86 6.00
N ILE A 87 -11.63 9.31 4.80
CA ILE A 87 -11.85 7.88 4.56
C ILE A 87 -10.72 7.25 3.74
N ASP A 88 -10.03 8.07 2.94
CA ASP A 88 -8.77 7.72 2.34
C ASP A 88 -7.70 7.89 3.42
N ASN A 89 -6.82 6.90 3.53
CA ASN A 89 -5.81 6.83 4.57
C ASN A 89 -4.44 6.63 3.96
N ILE A 90 -3.41 7.19 4.60
CA ILE A 90 -2.01 6.94 4.26
C ILE A 90 -1.25 6.66 5.55
N PHE A 91 -0.57 5.54 5.61
CA PHE A 91 0.28 5.10 6.71
C PHE A 91 1.69 4.76 6.24
N ILE A 92 2.71 5.09 7.03
CA ILE A 92 4.13 4.78 6.70
C ILE A 92 4.88 4.21 7.89
N ASN A 93 5.89 3.37 7.67
CA ASN A 93 6.71 2.75 8.73
C ASN A 93 8.12 3.36 8.89
N PHE A 94 8.37 4.54 8.33
CA PHE A 94 9.69 5.15 8.32
C PHE A 94 9.64 6.61 8.75
N ALA A 95 10.71 7.05 9.42
CA ALA A 95 10.92 8.46 9.71
C ALA A 95 11.14 9.21 8.38
N SER A 96 10.20 10.07 8.03
CA SER A 96 10.35 11.03 6.95
C SER A 96 10.02 12.42 7.46
N GLU A 97 10.77 13.41 7.00
CA GLU A 97 10.23 14.77 6.94
C GLU A 97 9.09 14.75 5.91
N VAL A 98 7.86 14.80 6.39
CA VAL A 98 6.70 15.04 5.55
C VAL A 98 6.78 16.49 5.12
N SER A 99 7.01 16.69 3.82
CA SER A 99 7.15 18.05 3.29
C SER A 99 5.79 18.67 3.00
N GLU A 100 4.78 17.85 2.71
CA GLU A 100 3.44 18.31 2.35
C GLU A 100 2.43 17.14 2.38
N ALA A 101 1.28 17.36 3.00
CA ALA A 101 0.10 16.47 2.92
C ALA A 101 -1.10 17.33 2.51
N ASN A 102 -1.38 17.40 1.21
CA ASN A 102 -2.45 18.24 0.68
C ASN A 102 -3.58 17.39 0.11
N SER A 103 -4.82 17.82 0.35
CA SER A 103 -5.99 17.36 -0.39
C SER A 103 -6.21 18.28 -1.60
N LEU A 104 -6.19 17.71 -2.81
CA LEU A 104 -6.60 18.40 -4.02
C LEU A 104 -8.09 18.07 -4.26
N SER A 105 -8.96 19.07 -4.15
CA SER A 105 -10.38 18.91 -4.46
C SER A 105 -10.54 18.73 -5.96
N THR A 106 -10.81 17.51 -6.41
CA THR A 106 -11.21 17.26 -7.79
C THR A 106 -12.72 17.42 -7.88
N THR A 107 -13.19 18.49 -8.53
CA THR A 107 -14.62 18.84 -8.65
C THR A 107 -15.50 17.79 -9.32
N GLU A 108 -14.89 16.77 -9.96
CA GLU A 108 -15.58 15.74 -10.73
C GLU A 108 -15.75 14.41 -9.98
N PHE A 109 -15.09 14.22 -8.83
CA PHE A 109 -15.16 13.00 -8.03
C PHE A 109 -15.65 13.31 -6.62
N ASN A 110 -16.48 12.43 -6.05
CA ASN A 110 -16.95 12.57 -4.66
C ASN A 110 -15.81 12.45 -3.61
N HIS A 111 -14.59 12.18 -4.06
CA HIS A 111 -13.37 12.11 -3.26
C HIS A 111 -12.38 13.19 -3.71
N SER A 112 -11.64 13.74 -2.76
CA SER A 112 -10.49 14.61 -2.99
C SER A 112 -9.24 13.75 -3.13
N ALA A 113 -8.41 14.03 -4.13
CA ALA A 113 -7.12 13.37 -4.26
C ALA A 113 -6.20 13.78 -3.09
N VAL A 114 -5.38 12.86 -2.61
CA VAL A 114 -4.40 13.13 -1.56
C VAL A 114 -3.00 13.01 -2.11
N THR A 115 -2.20 14.05 -1.90
CA THR A 115 -0.77 14.04 -2.25
C THR A 115 0.07 14.04 -0.99
N LEU A 116 0.95 13.04 -0.85
CA LEU A 116 1.97 12.99 0.20
C LEU A 116 3.37 13.11 -0.42
N LYS A 117 4.14 14.12 -0.01
CA LYS A 117 5.56 14.25 -0.37
C LYS A 117 6.43 13.82 0.81
N VAL A 118 7.21 12.77 0.60
CA VAL A 118 8.16 12.24 1.58
C VAL A 118 9.60 12.47 1.13
N LYS A 119 10.43 13.05 2.00
CA LYS A 119 11.88 13.03 1.82
C LYS A 119 12.41 11.70 2.31
N ILE A 120 13.05 10.96 1.42
CA ILE A 120 13.66 9.68 1.72
C ILE A 120 15.18 9.87 1.63
N PRO A 121 15.94 9.66 2.73
CA PRO A 121 17.39 9.72 2.65
C PRO A 121 17.90 8.67 1.67
N LEU A 122 18.52 9.13 0.59
CA LEU A 122 19.18 8.29 -0.40
C LEU A 122 20.50 7.80 0.21
N LEU A 123 20.56 6.51 0.53
CA LEU A 123 21.85 5.85 0.72
C LEU A 123 22.46 5.66 -0.67
N VAL A 124 23.37 6.55 -1.05
CA VAL A 124 24.09 6.47 -2.32
C VAL A 124 25.05 5.28 -2.26
N GLN A 125 24.64 4.16 -2.85
CA GLN A 125 25.58 3.14 -3.31
C GLN A 125 25.92 3.40 -4.78
N ILE A 126 27.20 3.58 -5.07
CA ILE A 126 27.77 3.62 -6.43
C ILE A 126 28.00 2.17 -6.85
N GLY A 127 27.33 1.74 -7.91
CA GLY A 127 27.45 0.39 -8.45
C GLY A 127 26.22 0.05 -9.29
N HIS A 128 26.43 -0.70 -10.37
CA HIS A 128 25.39 -1.12 -11.30
C HIS A 128 24.12 -1.59 -10.57
N LYS A 129 23.07 -0.76 -10.59
CA LYS A 129 21.82 -1.06 -9.91
C LYS A 129 20.96 -1.91 -10.84
N LYS A 130 20.75 -3.17 -10.45
CA LYS A 130 19.60 -3.94 -10.93
C LYS A 130 18.36 -3.28 -10.36
N LYS A 131 17.51 -2.73 -11.22
CA LYS A 131 16.19 -2.23 -10.81
C LYS A 131 15.18 -3.31 -11.15
N SER A 132 14.36 -3.65 -10.16
CA SER A 132 13.24 -4.58 -10.31
C SER A 132 11.95 -3.80 -10.16
N CYS A 133 11.01 -3.96 -11.09
CA CYS A 133 9.67 -3.43 -10.94
C CYS A 133 8.65 -4.37 -11.57
N ARG A 134 7.38 -4.22 -11.17
CA ARG A 134 6.24 -4.87 -11.80
C ARG A 134 5.49 -3.80 -12.61
N PRO A 135 5.63 -3.74 -13.95
CA PRO A 135 4.98 -2.70 -14.74
C PRO A 135 3.47 -2.86 -14.68
N ILE A 136 2.75 -1.77 -14.41
CA ILE A 136 1.29 -1.73 -14.50
C ILE A 136 0.93 -1.45 -15.95
N THR A 137 0.50 -2.47 -16.68
CA THR A 137 0.05 -2.37 -18.08
C THR A 137 -1.48 -2.45 -18.16
N SER A 138 -2.08 -1.96 -19.25
CA SER A 138 -3.53 -2.08 -19.48
C SER A 138 -4.01 -3.53 -19.50
N GLU A 139 -3.21 -4.41 -20.10
CA GLU A 139 -3.44 -5.87 -20.10
C GLU A 139 -3.37 -6.45 -18.68
N GLY A 140 -2.37 -6.05 -17.89
CA GLY A 140 -2.27 -6.47 -16.49
C GLY A 140 -3.48 -6.01 -15.67
N LEU A 141 -3.94 -4.77 -15.87
CA LEU A 141 -5.15 -4.27 -15.21
C LEU A 141 -6.39 -5.07 -15.61
N PHE A 142 -6.58 -5.37 -16.90
CA PHE A 142 -7.69 -6.20 -17.37
C PHE A 142 -7.69 -7.58 -16.69
N ASN A 143 -6.53 -8.24 -16.65
CA ASN A 143 -6.39 -9.55 -16.02
C ASN A 143 -6.56 -9.51 -14.50
N TYR A 144 -6.15 -8.41 -13.84
CA TYR A 144 -6.25 -8.26 -12.39
C TYR A 144 -7.67 -7.94 -11.92
N PHE A 145 -8.47 -7.24 -12.71
CA PHE A 145 -9.85 -6.87 -12.33
C PHE A 145 -10.91 -7.87 -12.84
N GLY A 146 -10.58 -8.73 -13.80
CA GLY A 146 -11.49 -9.75 -14.34
C GLY A 146 -11.72 -10.98 -13.44
N LEU A 147 -11.53 -10.87 -12.13
CA LEU A 147 -11.57 -12.01 -11.20
C LEU A 147 -12.99 -12.39 -10.81
N SER A 148 -13.25 -13.70 -10.74
CA SER A 148 -14.47 -14.23 -10.10
C SER A 148 -14.32 -14.23 -8.58
N TRP A 149 -15.38 -13.78 -7.90
CA TRP A 149 -15.51 -13.75 -6.45
C TRP A 149 -16.59 -14.74 -5.96
N ASP A 150 -16.90 -15.77 -6.75
CA ASP A 150 -18.03 -16.68 -6.46
C ASP A 150 -17.91 -17.36 -5.09
N PHE A 151 -16.69 -17.58 -4.59
CA PHE A 151 -16.43 -18.17 -3.27
C PHE A 151 -16.99 -17.34 -2.10
N VAL A 152 -17.26 -16.04 -2.30
CA VAL A 152 -17.83 -15.19 -1.24
C VAL A 152 -19.23 -15.67 -0.86
N ARG A 153 -19.98 -16.20 -1.82
CA ARG A 153 -21.36 -16.69 -1.66
C ARG A 153 -21.45 -18.15 -1.23
N ASP A 154 -20.31 -18.81 -1.03
CA ASP A 154 -20.28 -20.20 -0.62
C ASP A 154 -20.58 -20.30 0.89
N ASP A 155 -21.80 -20.69 1.24
CA ASP A 155 -22.24 -20.81 2.64
C ASP A 155 -21.56 -21.98 3.38
N ALA A 156 -20.88 -22.89 2.67
CA ALA A 156 -20.12 -23.97 3.29
C ALA A 156 -18.74 -23.50 3.81
N LEU A 157 -18.28 -22.30 3.42
CA LEU A 157 -17.00 -21.75 3.83
C LEU A 157 -17.18 -20.76 4.99
N ASP A 158 -16.42 -20.96 6.07
CA ASP A 158 -16.35 -19.97 7.13
C ASP A 158 -15.56 -18.72 6.69
N VAL A 159 -15.71 -17.65 7.48
CA VAL A 159 -15.13 -16.33 7.18
C VAL A 159 -13.61 -16.34 7.06
N ASN A 160 -12.90 -17.19 7.82
CA ASN A 160 -11.44 -17.26 7.78
C ASN A 160 -10.99 -17.91 6.47
N ILE A 161 -11.64 -19.01 6.06
CA ILE A 161 -11.34 -19.67 4.78
C ILE A 161 -11.63 -18.73 3.61
N LYS A 162 -12.75 -17.99 3.65
CA LYS A 162 -13.06 -16.97 2.64
C LYS A 162 -11.98 -15.90 2.59
N SER A 163 -11.54 -15.41 3.75
CA SER A 163 -10.46 -14.42 3.83
C SER A 163 -9.12 -14.96 3.29
N ASP A 164 -8.76 -16.20 3.58
CA ASP A 164 -7.53 -16.83 3.07
C ASP A 164 -7.58 -16.95 1.54
N ARG A 165 -8.73 -17.40 1.02
CA ARG A 165 -8.96 -17.53 -0.41
C ARG A 165 -8.94 -16.19 -1.12
N PHE A 166 -9.54 -15.15 -0.53
CA PHE A 166 -9.47 -13.78 -1.01
C PHE A 166 -8.02 -13.31 -1.15
N MET A 167 -7.22 -13.47 -0.09
CA MET A 167 -5.81 -13.08 -0.09
C MET A 167 -4.98 -13.86 -1.10
N GLN A 168 -5.24 -15.16 -1.24
CA GLN A 168 -4.57 -16.02 -2.20
C GLN A 168 -4.88 -15.61 -3.64
N ILE A 169 -6.15 -15.29 -3.94
CA ILE A 169 -6.60 -14.83 -5.26
C ILE A 169 -5.93 -13.49 -5.60
N LEU A 170 -5.94 -12.52 -4.68
CA LEU A 170 -5.28 -11.23 -4.89
C LEU A 170 -3.79 -11.40 -5.17
N LYS A 171 -3.09 -12.17 -4.34
CA LYS A 171 -1.65 -12.42 -4.49
C LYS A 171 -1.34 -13.09 -5.82
N THR A 172 -2.03 -14.18 -6.14
CA THR A 172 -1.76 -14.99 -7.33
C THR A 172 -2.01 -14.17 -8.59
N ASN A 173 -3.15 -13.48 -8.65
CA ASN A 173 -3.48 -12.68 -9.82
C ASN A 173 -2.61 -11.44 -9.95
N PHE A 174 -2.21 -10.80 -8.85
CA PHE A 174 -1.23 -9.71 -8.90
C PHE A 174 0.11 -10.18 -9.49
N GLU A 175 0.59 -11.36 -9.07
CA GLU A 175 1.85 -11.91 -9.54
C GLU A 175 1.81 -12.30 -11.03
N ILE A 176 0.67 -12.79 -11.51
CA ILE A 176 0.41 -13.13 -12.93
C ILE A 176 0.24 -11.86 -13.77
N ALA A 177 -0.64 -10.95 -13.35
CA ALA A 177 -0.98 -9.73 -14.09
C ALA A 177 0.19 -8.75 -14.21
N PHE A 178 1.03 -8.67 -13.18
CA PHE A 178 2.14 -7.72 -13.12
C PHE A 178 3.46 -8.45 -12.87
N PRO A 179 4.00 -9.18 -13.85
CA PRO A 179 5.22 -9.96 -13.66
C PRO A 179 6.42 -9.07 -13.32
N MET A 180 7.30 -9.57 -12.44
CA MET A 180 8.52 -8.85 -12.06
C MET A 180 9.48 -8.77 -13.24
N LYS A 181 9.82 -7.56 -13.66
CA LYS A 181 10.87 -7.29 -14.65
C LYS A 181 12.10 -6.73 -13.94
N THR A 182 13.25 -7.32 -14.23
CA THR A 182 14.55 -6.85 -13.73
C THR A 182 15.37 -6.31 -14.89
N TYR A 183 15.89 -5.10 -14.76
CA TYR A 183 16.72 -4.47 -15.78
C TYR A 183 17.99 -3.89 -15.15
N ASN A 184 19.06 -3.91 -15.94
CA ASN A 184 20.29 -3.23 -15.60
C ASN A 184 20.12 -1.75 -15.92
N VAL A 185 20.23 -0.89 -14.91
CA VAL A 185 20.23 0.55 -15.12
C VAL A 185 21.68 0.98 -15.32
N LYS A 186 21.97 1.63 -16.45
CA LYS A 186 23.23 2.37 -16.63
C LYS A 186 23.15 3.60 -15.73
N ASP A 187 24.21 3.89 -14.98
CA ASP A 187 24.29 5.14 -14.20
C ASP A 187 24.18 6.32 -15.17
N SER A 188 23.02 6.96 -15.20
CA SER A 188 22.94 8.36 -15.59
C SER A 188 23.36 9.14 -14.35
N SER A 189 24.62 9.57 -14.31
CA SER A 189 25.09 10.58 -13.37
C SER A 189 24.27 11.85 -13.56
N TYR A 190 23.15 11.96 -12.85
CA TYR A 190 22.53 13.25 -12.62
C TYR A 190 23.21 13.84 -11.39
N VAL A 191 24.22 14.66 -11.69
CA VAL A 191 24.77 15.62 -10.76
C VAL A 191 23.82 16.82 -10.83
N ASP A 192 23.00 17.02 -9.81
CA ASP A 192 22.53 18.38 -9.54
C ASP A 192 23.55 19.02 -8.61
N LEU A 193 24.36 19.86 -9.24
CA LEU A 193 25.19 20.88 -8.63
C LEU A 193 24.28 21.96 -8.04
N VAL A 194 24.56 22.30 -6.78
CA VAL A 194 24.13 23.48 -5.99
C VAL A 194 22.71 23.44 -5.43
#